data_AF-A0A2S2PA26-F1
#
_entry.id   AF-A0A2S2PA26-F1
#
_cell.length_a   1.000
_cell.length_b   1.000
_cell.length_c   1.000
_cell.angle_alpha   90.00
_cell.angle_beta   90.00
_cell.angle_gamma   90.00
#
_symmetry.space_group_name_H-M   'P 1'
#
loop_
_entity.id
_entity.type
_entity.pdbx_description
1 polymer ?
#
loop_
_entity_poly.entity_id
_entity_poly.type
_entity_poly.pdbx_seq_one_letter_code
_entity_poly.pdbx_strand_id
1 'polypeptide(L)'
;TLFRSNQGTLVFDNIPEALNNVIQILKDKSRQINDTSEDDTTYRKIRDAFNKFNVDTPGEINISHVTRAIRLLANQNLSENDVLNLTSEHRDTKDVESNHQVYFTFNQFYAIVSKFLQLPDKNNHRNGFDIGDGHSYRLNVGRPFYLSQESVETTRSSKTTDIYLAGESGDDIRWREDIAIPMIKKSNLTYHAASKTDLSVLLDARTLLFIIPNNSRSLATMTLAAYCIAKKYRMVLCIQNLNKDNCTIRGEKLTQTAINDYNRGRIYLADLASRERVPVFESINEAVEIAVQRSL
;
A
#
# COMPACT_ATOMS: atom_id res chain seq x y z
N THR A 1 -5.79 -16.17 -19.36
CA THR A 1 -4.66 -15.99 -20.32
C THR A 1 -3.55 -15.21 -19.65
N LEU A 2 -2.39 -15.84 -19.39
CA LEU A 2 -1.26 -15.19 -18.74
C LEU A 2 -0.68 -14.07 -19.61
N PHE A 3 -0.71 -12.83 -19.12
CA PHE A 3 0.11 -11.74 -19.65
C PHE A 3 1.37 -11.60 -18.80
N ARG A 4 2.51 -12.03 -19.33
CA ARG A 4 3.83 -11.72 -18.73
C ARG A 4 4.25 -10.32 -19.17
N SER A 5 4.42 -9.38 -18.24
CA SER A 5 5.26 -8.21 -18.48
C SER A 5 6.69 -8.56 -18.08
N ASN A 6 7.66 -8.17 -18.92
CA ASN A 6 9.00 -8.77 -18.99
C ASN A 6 9.93 -8.61 -17.76
N GLN A 7 9.47 -8.14 -16.61
CA GLN A 7 10.13 -8.26 -15.30
C GLN A 7 9.13 -8.24 -14.12
N GLY A 8 7.83 -8.46 -14.37
CA GLY A 8 6.76 -7.96 -13.51
C GLY A 8 5.87 -9.02 -12.86
N THR A 9 5.31 -8.63 -11.72
CA THR A 9 4.23 -9.27 -10.95
C THR A 9 3.26 -10.06 -11.83
N LEU A 10 2.96 -11.30 -11.42
CA LEU A 10 1.99 -12.15 -12.11
C LEU A 10 0.58 -11.56 -11.97
N VAL A 11 -0.09 -11.36 -13.09
CA VAL A 11 -1.49 -10.89 -13.14
C VAL A 11 -2.35 -12.06 -13.58
N PHE A 12 -3.42 -12.30 -12.84
CA PHE A 12 -4.36 -13.41 -13.05
C PHE A 12 -5.75 -12.85 -13.35
N ASP A 13 -6.44 -13.48 -14.29
CA ASP A 13 -7.85 -13.24 -14.62
C ASP A 13 -8.79 -14.19 -13.86
N ASN A 14 -8.25 -15.08 -13.03
CA ASN A 14 -8.98 -16.08 -12.27
C ASN A 14 -8.51 -16.15 -10.81
N ILE A 15 -9.44 -16.03 -9.86
CA ILE A 15 -9.16 -16.00 -8.41
C ILE A 15 -8.44 -17.30 -7.95
N PRO A 16 -8.95 -18.52 -8.22
CA PRO A 16 -8.25 -19.77 -7.93
C PRO A 16 -6.78 -19.82 -8.39
N GLU A 17 -6.48 -19.37 -9.61
CA GLU A 17 -5.10 -19.37 -10.12
C GLU A 17 -4.22 -18.39 -9.37
N ALA A 18 -4.74 -17.19 -9.10
CA ALA A 18 -4.05 -16.19 -8.28
C ALA A 18 -3.73 -16.75 -6.89
N LEU A 19 -4.71 -17.40 -6.25
CA LEU A 19 -4.56 -17.98 -4.91
C LEU A 19 -3.53 -19.10 -4.90
N ASN A 20 -3.59 -20.01 -5.89
CA ASN A 20 -2.62 -21.09 -6.03
C ASN A 20 -1.20 -20.54 -6.19
N ASN A 21 -1.02 -19.47 -6.96
CA ASN A 21 0.28 -18.84 -7.10
C ASN A 21 0.80 -18.21 -5.81
N VAL A 22 -0.07 -17.51 -5.07
CA VAL A 22 0.27 -16.97 -3.73
C VAL A 22 0.73 -18.09 -2.80
N ILE A 23 0.03 -19.23 -2.80
CA ILE A 23 0.42 -20.40 -2.00
C ILE A 23 1.81 -20.91 -2.40
N GLN A 24 2.13 -20.98 -3.70
CA GLN A 24 3.46 -21.40 -4.14
C GLN A 24 4.55 -20.42 -3.71
N ILE A 25 4.32 -19.11 -3.87
CA ILE A 25 5.26 -18.07 -3.41
C ILE A 25 5.53 -18.20 -1.91
N LEU A 26 4.49 -18.42 -1.10
CA LEU A 26 4.62 -18.60 0.34
C LEU A 26 5.40 -19.88 0.70
N LYS A 27 5.13 -20.98 -0.01
CA LYS A 27 5.87 -22.26 0.16
C LYS A 27 7.35 -22.10 -0.18
N ASP A 28 7.68 -21.46 -1.30
CA ASP A 28 9.07 -21.26 -1.71
C ASP A 28 9.81 -20.31 -0.75
N LYS A 29 9.13 -19.28 -0.24
CA LYS A 29 9.68 -18.38 0.78
C LYS A 29 9.95 -19.12 2.09
N SER A 30 9.06 -20.02 2.53
CA SER A 30 9.28 -20.82 3.75
C SER A 30 10.51 -21.73 3.66
N ARG A 31 10.87 -22.19 2.44
CA ARG A 31 12.09 -22.98 2.19
C ARG A 31 13.37 -22.16 2.21
N GLN A 32 13.28 -20.86 1.90
CA GLN A 32 14.42 -19.94 1.92
C GLN A 32 14.65 -19.29 3.30
N ILE A 33 13.59 -19.11 4.10
CA ILE A 33 13.66 -18.60 5.48
C ILE A 33 13.89 -19.75 6.47
N ASN A 34 14.99 -20.48 6.30
CA ASN A 34 15.54 -21.35 7.34
C ASN A 34 16.57 -20.60 8.21
N ASP A 35 16.64 -19.27 8.07
CA ASP A 35 17.64 -18.44 8.74
C ASP A 35 17.08 -17.03 9.08
N THR A 36 16.01 -16.90 9.89
CA THR A 36 15.69 -15.65 10.62
C THR A 36 14.72 -15.82 11.81
N SER A 37 14.95 -14.96 12.82
CA SER A 37 14.19 -14.51 14.01
C SER A 37 13.34 -15.51 14.81
N GLU A 38 13.56 -15.48 16.14
CA GLU A 38 12.92 -16.35 17.14
C GLU A 38 11.37 -16.27 17.12
N ASP A 39 10.81 -15.11 16.79
CA ASP A 39 9.36 -14.86 16.71
C ASP A 39 8.68 -15.64 15.55
N ASP A 40 9.32 -15.68 14.37
CA ASP A 40 8.80 -16.41 13.20
C ASP A 40 8.92 -17.93 13.38
N THR A 41 9.96 -18.39 14.09
CA THR A 41 10.05 -19.81 14.48
C THR A 41 8.97 -20.21 15.49
N THR A 42 8.55 -19.29 16.36
CA THR A 42 7.52 -19.55 17.39
C THR A 42 6.14 -19.67 16.76
N TYR A 43 5.75 -18.75 15.89
CA TYR A 43 4.48 -18.83 15.15
C TYR A 43 4.37 -20.13 14.34
N ARG A 44 5.44 -20.53 13.64
CA ARG A 44 5.47 -21.79 12.87
C ARG A 44 5.27 -23.02 13.77
N LYS A 45 5.99 -23.10 14.90
CA LYS A 45 5.82 -24.19 15.87
C LYS A 45 4.37 -24.27 16.36
N ILE A 46 3.76 -23.14 16.70
CA ILE A 46 2.36 -23.08 17.15
C ILE A 46 1.40 -23.53 16.04
N ARG A 47 1.63 -23.10 14.79
CA ARG A 47 0.86 -23.52 13.62
C ARG A 47 0.99 -25.02 13.34
N ASP A 48 2.18 -25.57 13.43
CA ASP A 48 2.42 -27.00 13.23
C ASP A 48 1.73 -27.85 14.29
N ALA A 49 1.75 -27.40 15.55
CA ALA A 49 1.03 -28.05 16.63
C ALA A 49 -0.49 -28.04 16.40
N PHE A 50 -1.06 -26.93 15.95
CA PHE A 50 -2.49 -26.87 15.58
C PHE A 50 -2.83 -27.84 14.46
N ASN A 51 -2.05 -27.81 13.37
CA ASN A 51 -2.29 -28.63 12.18
C ASN A 51 -2.23 -30.14 12.49
N LYS A 52 -1.38 -30.55 13.44
CA LYS A 52 -1.26 -31.96 13.87
C LYS A 52 -2.56 -32.53 14.44
N PHE A 53 -3.42 -31.69 15.00
CA PHE A 53 -4.71 -32.11 15.57
C PHE A 53 -5.92 -31.62 14.77
N ASN A 54 -5.69 -30.96 13.63
CA ASN A 54 -6.71 -30.55 12.66
C ASN A 54 -6.97 -31.67 11.64
N VAL A 55 -7.34 -32.85 12.14
CA VAL A 55 -7.52 -34.06 11.32
C VAL A 55 -8.99 -34.27 10.93
N ASP A 56 -9.92 -33.99 11.85
CA ASP A 56 -11.32 -34.38 11.73
C ASP A 56 -12.22 -33.29 11.11
N THR A 57 -11.92 -32.01 11.37
CA THR A 57 -12.65 -30.85 10.84
C THR A 57 -11.67 -29.81 10.28
N PRO A 58 -11.64 -29.56 8.95
CA PRO A 58 -10.70 -28.61 8.36
C PRO A 58 -10.89 -27.21 8.97
N GLY A 59 -9.82 -26.67 9.57
CA GLY A 59 -9.79 -25.32 10.12
C GLY A 59 -10.17 -25.15 11.60
N GLU A 60 -10.71 -26.18 12.26
CA GLU A 60 -11.05 -26.14 13.70
C GLU A 60 -10.54 -27.37 14.46
N ILE A 61 -10.20 -27.20 15.75
CA ILE A 61 -9.83 -28.31 16.64
C ILE A 61 -10.69 -28.27 17.90
N ASN A 62 -11.10 -29.43 18.42
CA ASN A 62 -11.87 -29.49 19.65
C ASN A 62 -11.01 -29.17 20.90
N ILE A 63 -11.66 -28.94 22.05
CA ILE A 63 -10.98 -28.57 23.30
C ILE A 63 -9.92 -29.60 23.78
N SER A 64 -10.19 -30.89 23.60
CA SER A 64 -9.26 -31.96 23.94
C SER A 64 -8.00 -31.92 23.05
N HIS A 65 -8.17 -31.56 21.78
CA HIS A 65 -7.08 -31.35 20.84
C HIS A 65 -6.29 -30.08 21.15
N VAL A 66 -6.95 -29.01 21.62
CA VAL A 66 -6.27 -27.79 22.11
C VAL A 66 -5.35 -28.10 23.29
N THR A 67 -5.85 -28.78 24.32
CA THR A 67 -5.04 -29.12 25.51
C THR A 67 -3.85 -30.01 25.12
N ARG A 68 -4.05 -30.95 24.20
CA ARG A 68 -2.98 -31.82 23.68
C ARG A 68 -1.95 -31.07 22.82
N ALA A 69 -2.39 -30.10 22.02
CA ALA A 69 -1.51 -29.24 21.22
C ALA A 69 -0.66 -28.32 22.11
N ILE A 70 -1.25 -27.73 23.16
CA ILE A 70 -0.51 -26.93 24.15
C ILE A 70 0.51 -27.78 24.90
N ARG A 71 0.12 -28.99 25.31
CA ARG A 71 1.04 -29.95 25.93
C ARG A 71 2.23 -30.28 25.02
N LEU A 72 2.00 -30.41 23.72
CA LEU A 72 3.06 -30.64 22.73
C LEU A 72 4.00 -29.44 22.58
N LEU A 73 3.49 -28.21 22.71
CA LEU A 73 4.27 -26.98 22.57
C LEU A 73 5.07 -26.62 23.83
N ALA A 74 4.45 -26.76 25.00
CA ALA A 74 4.96 -26.22 26.26
C ALA A 74 5.44 -27.30 27.25
N ASN A 75 5.22 -28.58 26.95
CA ASN A 75 5.42 -29.70 27.88
C ASN A 75 4.65 -29.55 29.22
N GLN A 76 3.60 -28.73 29.25
CA GLN A 76 2.76 -28.47 30.41
C GLN A 76 1.34 -28.98 30.16
N ASN A 77 0.70 -29.51 31.20
CA ASN A 77 -0.69 -29.92 31.12
C ASN A 77 -1.58 -28.71 31.44
N LEU A 78 -2.46 -28.38 30.51
CA LEU A 78 -3.50 -27.37 30.70
C LEU A 78 -4.85 -28.09 30.77
N SER A 79 -5.67 -27.82 31.78
CA SER A 79 -6.99 -28.43 31.86
C SER A 79 -7.95 -27.80 30.86
N GLU A 80 -9.00 -28.52 30.47
CA GLU A 80 -10.04 -27.96 29.59
C GLU A 80 -10.71 -26.73 30.22
N ASN A 81 -10.86 -26.70 31.56
CA ASN A 81 -11.36 -25.53 32.29
C ASN A 81 -10.43 -24.32 32.16
N ASP A 82 -9.11 -24.53 32.21
CA ASP A 82 -8.14 -23.44 32.03
C ASP A 82 -8.17 -22.88 30.60
N VAL A 83 -8.36 -23.75 29.59
CA VAL A 83 -8.58 -23.31 28.20
C VAL A 83 -9.84 -22.46 28.08
N LEU A 84 -10.94 -22.88 28.71
CA LEU A 84 -12.19 -22.12 28.71
C LEU A 84 -12.04 -20.76 29.42
N ASN A 85 -11.33 -20.72 30.56
CA ASN A 85 -11.03 -19.48 31.29
C ASN A 85 -10.16 -18.52 30.46
N LEU A 86 -9.19 -19.04 29.69
CA LEU A 86 -8.38 -18.21 28.79
C LEU A 86 -9.19 -17.64 27.60
N THR A 87 -10.38 -18.19 27.33
CA THR A 87 -11.31 -17.72 26.28
C THR A 87 -12.43 -16.80 26.77
N SER A 88 -12.62 -16.65 28.08
CA SER A 88 -13.82 -16.01 28.64
C SER A 88 -13.89 -14.48 28.50
N GLU A 89 -12.86 -13.82 27.98
CA GLU A 89 -12.92 -12.38 27.67
C GLU A 89 -13.72 -12.04 26.41
N HIS A 90 -14.20 -13.04 25.65
CA HIS A 90 -14.97 -12.83 24.41
C HIS A 90 -16.32 -13.57 24.39
N ARG A 91 -16.82 -14.04 25.54
CA ARG A 91 -18.16 -14.62 25.62
C ARG A 91 -19.14 -13.58 26.15
N ASP A 92 -19.88 -12.95 25.26
CA ASP A 92 -21.16 -12.36 25.64
C ASP A 92 -22.02 -13.48 26.22
N THR A 93 -22.38 -13.31 27.48
CA THR A 93 -23.11 -14.27 28.29
C THR A 93 -24.54 -14.42 27.79
N LYS A 94 -24.85 -15.47 27.01
CA LYS A 94 -26.13 -16.20 27.09
C LYS A 94 -25.97 -17.67 26.72
N ASP A 95 -26.73 -18.48 27.47
CA ASP A 95 -27.14 -19.87 27.22
C ASP A 95 -26.26 -21.02 27.74
N VAL A 96 -26.52 -21.34 29.02
CA VAL A 96 -27.11 -22.60 29.52
C VAL A 96 -26.89 -23.89 28.71
N GLU A 97 -26.31 -24.87 29.40
CA GLU A 97 -26.45 -26.34 29.26
C GLU A 97 -26.66 -26.92 27.86
N SER A 98 -25.59 -27.52 27.32
CA SER A 98 -25.66 -28.80 26.60
C SER A 98 -24.24 -29.28 26.30
N ASN A 99 -24.03 -30.60 26.25
CA ASN A 99 -22.80 -31.30 25.87
C ASN A 99 -22.35 -30.97 24.41
N HIS A 100 -22.06 -29.72 24.12
CA HIS A 100 -21.51 -29.31 22.83
C HIS A 100 -19.98 -29.30 22.94
N GLN A 101 -19.36 -30.19 22.17
CA GLN A 101 -17.92 -30.24 21.99
C GLN A 101 -17.45 -28.89 21.45
N VAL A 102 -16.68 -28.15 22.25
CA VAL A 102 -16.22 -26.80 21.90
C VAL A 102 -15.08 -26.90 20.89
N TYR A 103 -15.20 -26.17 19.78
CA TYR A 103 -14.22 -26.09 18.69
C TYR A 103 -13.52 -24.73 18.66
N PHE A 104 -12.27 -24.73 18.22
CA PHE A 104 -11.40 -23.57 18.18
C PHE A 104 -10.74 -23.44 16.80
N THR A 105 -10.87 -22.27 16.20
CA THR A 105 -10.09 -21.86 15.03
C THR A 105 -8.62 -21.65 15.40
N PHE A 106 -7.72 -21.60 14.40
CA PHE A 106 -6.31 -21.30 14.65
C PHE A 106 -6.11 -19.97 15.39
N ASN A 107 -6.89 -18.93 15.09
CA ASN A 107 -6.75 -17.63 15.75
C ASN A 107 -7.08 -17.71 17.25
N GLN A 108 -8.14 -18.44 17.61
CA GLN A 108 -8.52 -18.67 19.01
C GLN A 108 -7.46 -19.52 19.72
N PHE A 109 -6.99 -20.58 19.09
CA PHE A 109 -5.88 -21.40 19.61
C PHE A 109 -4.61 -20.58 19.84
N TYR A 110 -4.22 -19.75 18.86
CA TYR A 110 -3.04 -18.90 18.94
C TYR A 110 -3.14 -17.90 20.10
N ALA A 111 -4.31 -17.30 20.32
CA ALA A 111 -4.54 -16.40 21.45
C ALA A 111 -4.38 -17.11 22.80
N ILE A 112 -4.92 -18.34 22.93
CA ILE A 112 -4.77 -19.17 24.14
C ILE A 112 -3.30 -19.47 24.39
N VAL A 113 -2.57 -19.95 23.38
CA VAL A 113 -1.15 -20.27 23.48
C VAL A 113 -0.32 -19.03 23.84
N SER A 114 -0.61 -17.89 23.21
CA SER A 114 0.11 -16.63 23.47
C SER A 114 -0.07 -16.16 24.91
N LYS A 115 -1.30 -16.22 25.43
CA LYS A 115 -1.58 -15.90 26.85
C LYS A 115 -0.90 -16.89 27.80
N PHE A 116 -0.98 -18.18 27.51
CA PHE A 116 -0.41 -19.23 28.35
C PHE A 116 1.13 -19.15 28.42
N LEU A 117 1.78 -18.89 27.29
CA LEU A 117 3.23 -18.74 27.19
C LEU A 117 3.73 -17.31 27.51
N GLN A 118 2.82 -16.38 27.85
CA GLN A 118 3.13 -14.97 28.10
C GLN A 118 3.95 -14.33 26.97
N LEU A 119 3.63 -14.67 25.71
CA LEU A 119 4.24 -14.04 24.55
C LEU A 119 3.84 -12.55 24.49
N PRO A 120 4.71 -11.65 23.98
CA PRO A 120 4.40 -10.23 23.90
C PRO A 120 3.07 -9.99 23.16
N ASP A 121 2.17 -9.28 23.82
CA ASP A 121 0.80 -9.07 23.34
C ASP A 121 0.79 -8.16 22.11
N LYS A 122 0.44 -8.72 20.95
CA LYS A 122 0.36 -7.98 19.67
C LYS A 122 -1.07 -7.69 19.24
N ASN A 123 -2.09 -8.09 20.00
CA ASN A 123 -3.50 -7.99 19.58
C ASN A 123 -4.25 -6.83 20.25
N ASN A 124 -3.90 -5.61 19.87
CA ASN A 124 -4.83 -4.47 19.88
C ASN A 124 -5.19 -4.13 18.43
N HIS A 125 -5.92 -5.02 17.74
CA HIS A 125 -6.65 -4.63 16.54
C HIS A 125 -7.98 -4.01 16.96
N ARG A 126 -7.90 -2.76 17.44
CA ARG A 126 -9.01 -1.82 17.25
C ARG A 126 -9.13 -1.54 15.76
N ASN A 127 -10.37 -1.53 15.28
CA ASN A 127 -10.77 -0.99 13.99
C ASN A 127 -9.98 0.29 13.66
N GLY A 128 -9.27 0.29 12.54
CA GLY A 128 -8.59 1.48 12.05
C GLY A 128 -7.25 1.14 11.41
N PHE A 129 -7.09 1.58 10.17
CA PHE A 129 -5.79 1.68 9.52
C PHE A 129 -4.83 2.48 10.41
N ASP A 130 -3.86 1.80 11.02
CA ASP A 130 -2.68 2.45 11.61
C ASP A 130 -1.44 1.63 11.22
N ILE A 131 -0.66 2.18 10.29
CA ILE A 131 0.73 1.77 10.04
C ILE A 131 1.60 2.89 10.60
N GLY A 132 1.98 2.74 11.87
CA GLY A 132 3.02 3.51 12.54
C GLY A 132 4.29 2.68 12.68
N ASP A 133 5.37 3.25 12.12
CA ASP A 133 6.79 2.98 12.32
C ASP A 133 7.42 1.61 12.01
N GLY A 134 8.29 1.63 10.99
CA GLY A 134 9.70 1.68 11.36
C GLY A 134 10.57 0.43 11.21
N HIS A 135 10.43 -0.39 10.16
CA HIS A 135 11.56 -1.25 9.71
C HIS A 135 11.66 -1.37 8.19
N SER A 136 12.78 -0.89 7.65
CA SER A 136 13.11 -0.96 6.24
C SER A 136 13.28 -2.40 5.77
N TYR A 137 12.48 -2.83 4.79
CA TYR A 137 12.87 -3.85 3.84
C TYR A 137 13.27 -3.15 2.53
N ARG A 138 14.58 -2.96 2.35
CA ARG A 138 15.15 -2.64 1.04
C ARG A 138 15.02 -3.89 0.16
N LEU A 139 14.02 -3.90 -0.71
CA LEU A 139 13.97 -4.83 -1.84
C LEU A 139 14.98 -4.36 -2.89
N ASN A 140 16.11 -5.06 -2.96
CA ASN A 140 17.06 -4.96 -4.06
C ASN A 140 16.40 -5.53 -5.33
N VAL A 141 15.80 -4.65 -6.13
CA VAL A 141 15.45 -4.94 -7.52
C VAL A 141 16.45 -4.19 -8.40
N GLY A 142 16.98 -4.90 -9.40
CA GLY A 142 18.20 -4.61 -10.15
C GLY A 142 18.47 -3.16 -10.55
N ARG A 143 19.75 -2.79 -10.46
CA ARG A 143 20.34 -1.61 -11.12
C ARG A 143 20.05 -1.65 -12.64
N PRO A 144 19.54 -0.57 -13.24
CA PRO A 144 19.74 -0.31 -14.66
C PRO A 144 21.10 0.38 -14.87
N PHE A 145 21.82 -0.06 -15.90
CA PHE A 145 23.12 0.46 -16.35
C PHE A 145 22.97 1.50 -17.49
N TYR A 146 23.87 2.50 -17.46
CA TYR A 146 24.28 3.54 -18.45
C TYR A 146 23.33 4.73 -18.76
N LEU A 147 23.73 5.98 -18.44
CA LEU A 147 24.59 6.99 -19.14
C LEU A 147 23.74 7.81 -20.14
N SER A 148 23.68 9.15 -20.14
CA SER A 148 24.76 10.16 -20.14
C SER A 148 24.33 11.52 -19.54
N GLN A 149 25.32 12.26 -19.03
CA GLN A 149 25.25 13.61 -18.46
C GLN A 149 25.07 14.70 -19.53
N GLU A 150 24.42 15.80 -19.15
CA GLU A 150 24.89 17.16 -19.43
C GLU A 150 24.63 18.07 -18.20
N SER A 151 25.61 18.92 -17.91
CA SER A 151 25.94 19.69 -16.69
C SER A 151 25.01 20.91 -16.41
N VAL A 152 24.93 21.51 -15.20
CA VAL A 152 25.91 22.45 -14.58
C VAL A 152 25.73 22.59 -13.03
N GLU A 153 26.86 22.76 -12.35
CA GLU A 153 27.15 22.98 -10.90
C GLU A 153 26.58 24.33 -10.34
N THR A 154 26.43 24.62 -9.04
CA THR A 154 27.41 24.52 -7.94
C THR A 154 26.78 24.75 -6.54
N THR A 155 27.28 24.02 -5.54
CA THR A 155 27.37 24.29 -4.08
C THR A 155 26.11 24.45 -3.19
N ARG A 156 25.57 23.33 -2.67
CA ARG A 156 25.45 22.98 -1.22
C ARG A 156 24.95 21.52 -1.09
N SER A 157 25.71 20.63 -0.45
CA SER A 157 25.20 19.31 0.01
C SER A 157 24.33 19.57 1.25
N SER A 158 23.04 19.26 1.35
CA SER A 158 22.31 18.03 0.98
C SER A 158 20.96 18.30 0.30
N LYS A 159 20.70 17.53 -0.77
CA LYS A 159 19.39 17.21 -1.41
C LYS A 159 18.12 17.64 -0.64
N THR A 160 17.44 18.69 -1.07
CA THR A 160 15.97 18.83 -0.89
C THR A 160 15.43 19.72 -2.01
N THR A 161 14.78 19.12 -3.01
CA THR A 161 14.00 19.90 -3.98
C THR A 161 12.78 20.48 -3.27
N ASP A 162 12.50 21.77 -3.40
CA ASP A 162 11.32 22.35 -2.73
C ASP A 162 10.02 21.86 -3.39
N ILE A 163 9.95 21.88 -4.72
CA ILE A 163 8.75 21.46 -5.46
C ILE A 163 9.07 20.42 -6.53
N TYR A 164 8.44 19.25 -6.45
CA TYR A 164 8.45 18.27 -7.55
C TYR A 164 7.26 18.53 -8.48
N LEU A 165 7.52 18.71 -9.77
CA LEU A 165 6.51 18.94 -10.80
C LEU A 165 6.11 17.63 -11.47
N ALA A 166 4.98 17.06 -11.03
CA ALA A 166 4.39 15.85 -11.61
C ALA A 166 3.22 16.21 -12.53
N GLY A 167 3.17 15.59 -13.71
CA GLY A 167 2.13 15.87 -14.69
C GLY A 167 2.67 15.72 -16.10
N GLU A 168 1.79 15.38 -17.03
CA GLU A 168 2.19 15.34 -18.44
C GLU A 168 2.49 16.76 -18.92
N SER A 169 3.56 16.87 -19.71
CA SER A 169 4.02 18.11 -20.33
C SER A 169 4.52 17.77 -21.73
N GLY A 170 4.35 18.68 -22.67
CA GLY A 170 4.78 18.49 -24.05
C GLY A 170 4.54 19.76 -24.85
N ASP A 171 4.73 19.68 -26.16
CA ASP A 171 4.57 20.83 -27.07
C ASP A 171 3.15 21.44 -26.99
N ASP A 172 2.14 20.60 -26.73
CA ASP A 172 0.73 20.95 -26.58
C ASP A 172 0.28 21.10 -25.11
N ILE A 173 1.16 20.82 -24.15
CA ILE A 173 0.88 20.85 -22.70
C ILE A 173 2.02 21.56 -21.98
N ARG A 174 1.98 22.90 -21.97
CA ARG A 174 3.10 23.76 -21.55
C ARG A 174 2.91 24.44 -20.18
N TRP A 175 2.02 23.93 -19.34
CA TRP A 175 1.76 24.50 -18.01
C TRP A 175 3.03 24.63 -17.15
N ARG A 176 4.00 23.74 -17.36
CA ARG A 176 5.25 23.72 -16.62
C ARG A 176 6.10 24.93 -16.97
N GLU A 177 6.35 25.15 -18.25
CA GLU A 177 7.19 26.24 -18.77
C GLU A 177 6.49 27.58 -18.69
N ASP A 178 5.19 27.63 -18.97
CA ASP A 178 4.45 28.87 -19.14
C ASP A 178 3.88 29.40 -17.80
N ILE A 179 3.67 28.53 -16.80
CA ILE A 179 3.03 28.90 -15.52
C ILE A 179 3.91 28.52 -14.32
N ALA A 180 4.20 27.23 -14.13
CA ALA A 180 4.80 26.74 -12.89
C ALA A 180 6.23 27.26 -12.67
N ILE A 181 7.12 27.07 -13.65
CA ILE A 181 8.53 27.46 -13.53
C ILE A 181 8.70 28.98 -13.29
N PRO A 182 8.02 29.88 -14.04
CA PRO A 182 8.11 31.32 -13.78
C PRO A 182 7.69 31.70 -12.35
N MET A 183 6.58 31.14 -11.86
CA MET A 183 6.05 31.44 -10.52
C MET A 183 6.99 30.93 -9.42
N ILE A 184 7.53 29.72 -9.56
CA ILE A 184 8.45 29.12 -8.59
C ILE A 184 9.77 29.91 -8.53
N LYS A 185 10.34 30.26 -9.70
CA LYS A 185 11.57 31.06 -9.78
C LYS A 185 11.40 32.43 -9.13
N LYS A 186 10.24 33.08 -9.32
CA LYS A 186 9.93 34.37 -8.69
C LYS A 186 9.96 34.31 -7.16
N SER A 187 9.66 33.15 -6.58
CA SER A 187 9.68 32.90 -5.13
C SER A 187 11.00 32.34 -4.61
N ASN A 188 12.05 32.28 -5.43
CA ASN A 188 13.38 31.77 -5.07
C ASN A 188 13.39 30.32 -4.56
N LEU A 189 12.43 29.49 -5.01
CA LEU A 189 12.35 28.08 -4.66
C LEU A 189 13.00 27.20 -5.73
N THR A 190 13.52 26.05 -5.31
CA THR A 190 14.05 25.02 -6.21
C THR A 190 12.93 24.11 -6.70
N TYR A 191 13.07 23.57 -7.91
CA TYR A 191 12.11 22.61 -8.46
C TYR A 191 12.80 21.48 -9.20
N HIS A 192 12.10 20.36 -9.31
CA HIS A 192 12.49 19.26 -10.17
C HIS A 192 11.39 18.99 -11.19
N ALA A 193 11.79 19.00 -12.46
CA ALA A 193 10.94 18.70 -13.59
C ALA A 193 11.67 17.69 -14.49
N ALA A 194 11.38 16.41 -14.31
CA ALA A 194 11.87 15.37 -15.19
C ALA A 194 10.75 14.87 -16.11
N SER A 195 11.12 14.58 -17.35
CA SER A 195 10.23 13.94 -18.34
C SER A 195 9.86 12.51 -17.94
N LYS A 196 10.70 11.86 -17.13
CA LYS A 196 10.47 10.55 -16.53
C LYS A 196 10.38 10.70 -15.02
N THR A 197 9.43 10.01 -14.38
CA THR A 197 9.31 10.00 -12.93
C THR A 197 10.57 9.43 -12.29
N ASP A 198 11.30 10.29 -11.57
CA ASP A 198 12.35 9.85 -10.64
C ASP A 198 11.75 9.76 -9.24
N LEU A 199 11.45 8.53 -8.81
CA LEU A 199 10.88 8.29 -7.50
C LEU A 199 11.81 8.77 -6.38
N SER A 200 13.13 8.72 -6.55
CA SER A 200 14.04 9.14 -5.47
C SER A 200 13.92 10.64 -5.22
N VAL A 201 13.86 11.44 -6.29
CA VAL A 201 13.69 12.90 -6.17
C VAL A 201 12.28 13.27 -5.72
N LEU A 202 11.26 12.54 -6.17
CA LEU A 202 9.88 12.74 -5.73
C LEU A 202 9.76 12.53 -4.22
N LEU A 203 10.37 11.47 -3.68
CA LEU A 203 10.27 11.13 -2.25
C LEU A 203 11.03 12.12 -1.35
N ASP A 204 12.05 12.79 -1.89
CA ASP A 204 12.88 13.78 -1.18
C ASP A 204 12.35 15.22 -1.32
N ALA A 205 11.31 15.46 -2.12
CA ALA A 205 10.77 16.80 -2.35
C ALA A 205 9.88 17.28 -1.19
N ARG A 206 9.96 18.58 -0.86
CA ARG A 206 9.19 19.18 0.24
C ARG A 206 7.68 19.22 -0.06
N THR A 207 7.32 19.59 -1.28
CA THR A 207 5.94 19.64 -1.76
C THR A 207 5.85 19.00 -3.15
N LEU A 208 4.83 18.18 -3.38
CA LEU A 208 4.54 17.62 -4.69
C LEU A 208 3.42 18.42 -5.36
N LEU A 209 3.64 18.91 -6.58
CA LEU A 209 2.59 19.51 -7.40
C LEU A 209 2.22 18.54 -8.52
N PHE A 210 0.99 18.05 -8.51
CA PHE A 210 0.46 17.17 -9.54
C PHE A 210 -0.54 17.91 -10.42
N ILE A 211 -0.26 17.99 -11.72
CA ILE A 211 -1.17 18.58 -12.72
C ILE A 211 -1.71 17.47 -13.63
N ILE A 212 -3.04 17.36 -13.68
CA ILE A 212 -3.79 16.46 -14.56
C ILE A 212 -4.60 17.34 -15.53
N PRO A 213 -4.06 17.64 -16.71
CA PRO A 213 -4.70 18.56 -17.65
C PRO A 213 -5.85 17.89 -18.41
N ASN A 214 -6.67 18.72 -19.06
CA ASN A 214 -7.83 18.30 -19.85
C ASN A 214 -7.53 17.81 -21.27
N ASN A 215 -6.25 17.79 -21.68
CA ASN A 215 -5.79 17.34 -23.00
C ASN A 215 -4.81 16.16 -22.92
N SER A 216 -4.78 15.45 -21.78
CA SER A 216 -4.04 14.19 -21.61
C SER A 216 -4.89 13.16 -20.87
N ARG A 217 -4.71 11.87 -21.16
CA ARG A 217 -5.36 10.78 -20.39
C ARG A 217 -4.89 10.75 -18.94
N SER A 218 -3.60 11.05 -18.70
CA SER A 218 -2.95 11.20 -17.39
C SER A 218 -3.08 10.00 -16.43
N LEU A 219 -3.35 8.79 -16.92
CA LEU A 219 -3.55 7.60 -16.09
C LEU A 219 -2.35 7.28 -15.18
N ALA A 220 -1.13 7.32 -15.72
CA ALA A 220 0.09 7.05 -14.95
C ALA A 220 0.30 8.09 -13.84
N THR A 221 0.12 9.38 -14.17
CA THR A 221 0.18 10.49 -13.22
C THR A 221 -0.87 10.37 -12.12
N MET A 222 -2.11 10.04 -12.48
CA MET A 222 -3.21 9.83 -11.53
C MET A 222 -2.92 8.66 -10.58
N THR A 223 -2.35 7.57 -11.09
CA THR A 223 -1.97 6.40 -10.28
C THR A 223 -0.87 6.77 -9.29
N LEU A 224 0.16 7.50 -9.75
CA LEU A 224 1.22 7.98 -8.89
C LEU A 224 0.69 8.99 -7.85
N ALA A 225 -0.24 9.87 -8.22
CA ALA A 225 -0.89 10.78 -7.28
C ALA A 225 -1.64 10.01 -6.18
N ALA A 226 -2.43 8.99 -6.54
CA ALA A 226 -3.13 8.15 -5.58
C ALA A 226 -2.17 7.46 -4.60
N TYR A 227 -1.05 6.94 -5.12
CA TYR A 227 0.03 6.39 -4.28
C TYR A 227 0.57 7.45 -3.31
N CYS A 228 0.84 8.67 -3.78
CA CYS A 228 1.37 9.73 -2.93
C CYS A 228 0.37 10.20 -1.86
N ILE A 229 -0.93 10.27 -2.19
CA ILE A 229 -2.00 10.55 -1.24
C ILE A 229 -2.01 9.48 -0.14
N ALA A 230 -1.96 8.20 -0.52
CA ALA A 230 -1.96 7.09 0.43
C ALA A 230 -0.74 7.11 1.37
N LYS A 231 0.41 7.59 0.88
CA LYS A 231 1.63 7.80 1.67
C LYS A 231 1.67 9.11 2.46
N LYS A 232 0.59 9.90 2.42
CA LYS A 232 0.46 11.19 3.15
C LYS A 232 1.54 12.20 2.79
N TYR A 233 2.04 12.19 1.54
CA TYR A 233 2.98 13.23 1.11
C TYR A 233 2.30 14.60 1.07
N ARG A 234 3.06 15.64 1.40
CA ARG A 234 2.62 17.02 1.26
C ARG A 234 2.47 17.33 -0.22
N MET A 235 1.23 17.47 -0.70
CA MET A 235 0.98 17.66 -2.11
C MET A 235 -0.16 18.62 -2.42
N VAL A 236 -0.19 19.09 -3.66
CA VAL A 236 -1.25 19.90 -4.25
C VAL A 236 -1.65 19.27 -5.58
N LEU A 237 -2.95 19.15 -5.83
CA LEU A 237 -3.50 18.59 -7.06
C LEU A 237 -4.20 19.68 -7.88
N CYS A 238 -3.93 19.67 -9.18
CA CYS A 238 -4.78 20.31 -10.18
C CYS A 238 -5.41 19.22 -11.03
N ILE A 239 -6.74 19.18 -11.10
CA ILE A 239 -7.48 18.18 -11.88
C ILE A 239 -8.42 18.91 -12.82
N GLN A 240 -8.20 18.73 -14.11
CA GLN A 240 -9.09 19.23 -15.16
C GLN A 240 -9.74 18.06 -15.88
N ASN A 241 -11.07 18.12 -16.02
CA ASN A 241 -11.83 17.12 -16.77
C ASN A 241 -11.57 17.27 -18.27
N LEU A 242 -11.44 16.14 -18.96
CA LEU A 242 -11.43 16.11 -20.42
C LEU A 242 -12.73 16.73 -20.94
N ASN A 243 -12.63 17.49 -22.02
CA ASN A 243 -13.80 18.05 -22.69
C ASN A 243 -14.72 16.92 -23.17
N LYS A 244 -16.03 17.05 -22.95
CA LYS A 244 -17.03 16.08 -23.41
C LYS A 244 -17.17 16.09 -24.93
N ASP A 245 -16.90 17.23 -25.56
CA ASP A 245 -17.08 17.41 -26.99
C ASP A 245 -15.73 17.36 -27.71
N ASN A 246 -15.63 16.53 -28.76
CA ASN A 246 -14.50 16.46 -29.68
C ASN A 246 -13.10 16.40 -29.03
N CYS A 247 -12.96 15.67 -27.92
CA CYS A 247 -11.66 15.47 -27.27
C CYS A 247 -10.73 14.64 -28.16
N THR A 248 -9.64 15.27 -28.59
CA THR A 248 -8.55 14.61 -29.33
C THR A 248 -7.29 14.67 -28.49
N ILE A 249 -6.68 13.51 -28.24
CA ILE A 249 -5.44 13.40 -27.47
C ILE A 249 -4.41 12.71 -28.35
N ARG A 250 -3.29 13.39 -28.63
CA ARG A 250 -2.22 12.88 -29.50
C ARG A 250 -2.72 12.37 -30.87
N GLY A 251 -3.64 13.12 -31.48
CA GLY A 251 -4.23 12.79 -32.77
C GLY A 251 -5.35 11.73 -32.74
N GLU A 252 -5.65 11.14 -31.59
CA GLU A 252 -6.74 10.18 -31.45
C GLU A 252 -8.00 10.86 -30.90
N LYS A 253 -9.10 10.80 -31.67
CA LYS A 253 -10.41 11.25 -31.20
C LYS A 253 -10.98 10.21 -30.22
N LEU A 254 -11.18 10.62 -28.98
CA LEU A 254 -11.74 9.73 -27.96
C LEU A 254 -13.24 9.51 -28.15
N THR A 255 -13.71 8.32 -27.78
CA THR A 255 -15.15 8.02 -27.71
C THR A 255 -15.77 8.67 -26.47
N GLN A 256 -17.09 8.90 -26.49
CA GLN A 256 -17.80 9.44 -25.33
C GLN A 256 -17.66 8.53 -24.09
N THR A 257 -17.70 7.21 -24.29
CA THR A 257 -17.48 6.24 -23.21
C THR A 257 -16.09 6.40 -22.59
N ALA A 258 -15.05 6.50 -23.42
CA ALA A 258 -13.69 6.70 -22.92
C ALA A 258 -13.55 8.01 -22.15
N ILE A 259 -14.11 9.12 -22.67
CA ILE A 259 -14.11 10.41 -21.98
C ILE A 259 -14.80 10.30 -20.61
N ASN A 260 -15.96 9.65 -20.56
CA ASN A 260 -16.71 9.45 -19.32
C ASN A 260 -15.91 8.61 -18.31
N ASP A 261 -15.19 7.59 -18.76
CA ASP A 261 -14.38 6.74 -17.89
C ASP A 261 -13.12 7.47 -17.37
N TYR A 262 -12.42 8.23 -18.23
CA TYR A 262 -11.28 9.06 -17.81
C TYR A 262 -11.69 10.14 -16.80
N ASN A 263 -12.83 10.79 -17.02
CA ASN A 263 -13.37 11.79 -16.10
C ASN A 263 -13.87 11.15 -14.80
N ARG A 264 -14.42 9.93 -14.85
CA ARG A 264 -14.78 9.19 -13.64
C ARG A 264 -13.55 8.88 -12.77
N GLY A 265 -12.44 8.48 -13.38
CA GLY A 265 -11.17 8.30 -12.68
C GLY A 265 -10.68 9.59 -12.01
N ARG A 266 -10.85 10.75 -12.67
CA ARG A 266 -10.50 12.07 -12.10
C ARG A 266 -11.35 12.42 -10.89
N ILE A 267 -12.66 12.16 -10.98
CA ILE A 267 -13.59 12.34 -9.86
C ILE A 267 -13.19 11.46 -8.68
N TYR A 268 -12.84 10.19 -8.91
CA TYR A 268 -12.39 9.29 -7.85
C TYR A 268 -11.09 9.75 -7.19
N LEU A 269 -10.14 10.25 -7.97
CA LEU A 269 -8.90 10.81 -7.41
C LEU A 269 -9.17 12.08 -6.59
N ALA A 270 -10.05 12.96 -7.06
CA ALA A 270 -10.44 14.17 -6.35
C ALA A 270 -11.17 13.84 -5.03
N ASP A 271 -12.04 12.84 -5.03
CA ASP A 271 -12.70 12.34 -3.81
C ASP A 271 -11.67 11.77 -2.81
N LEU A 272 -10.77 10.90 -3.28
CA LEU A 272 -9.69 10.34 -2.47
C LEU A 272 -8.83 11.45 -1.84
N ALA A 273 -8.42 12.44 -2.64
CA ALA A 273 -7.66 13.59 -2.16
C ALA A 273 -8.44 14.38 -1.10
N SER A 274 -9.73 14.64 -1.34
CA SER A 274 -10.59 15.41 -0.45
C SER A 274 -10.76 14.73 0.92
N ARG A 275 -10.97 13.41 0.92
CA ARG A 275 -11.06 12.59 2.15
C ARG A 275 -9.76 12.64 2.97
N GLU A 276 -8.64 12.78 2.27
CA GLU A 276 -7.30 12.87 2.86
C GLU A 276 -6.81 14.31 3.08
N ARG A 277 -7.70 15.30 2.93
CA ARG A 277 -7.43 16.73 3.11
C ARG A 277 -6.29 17.24 2.21
N VAL A 278 -6.08 16.60 1.07
CA VAL A 278 -5.21 17.08 0.01
C VAL A 278 -5.98 18.13 -0.80
N PRO A 279 -5.41 19.32 -0.99
CA PRO A 279 -6.05 20.41 -1.74
C PRO A 279 -6.11 20.09 -3.24
N VAL A 280 -7.29 20.29 -3.82
CA VAL A 280 -7.57 20.05 -5.25
C VAL A 280 -8.08 21.33 -5.88
N PHE A 281 -7.53 21.71 -7.02
CA PHE A 281 -7.91 22.90 -7.79
C PHE A 281 -8.22 22.54 -9.24
N GLU A 282 -9.01 23.36 -9.92
CA GLU A 282 -9.20 23.27 -11.37
C GLU A 282 -8.26 24.22 -12.14
N SER A 283 -7.90 25.33 -11.49
CA SER A 283 -6.95 26.31 -12.02
C SER A 283 -5.51 25.88 -11.73
N ILE A 284 -4.70 25.82 -12.79
CA ILE A 284 -3.27 25.53 -12.68
C ILE A 284 -2.57 26.65 -11.90
N ASN A 285 -2.93 27.91 -12.16
CA ASN A 285 -2.34 29.06 -11.46
C ASN A 285 -2.56 28.99 -9.95
N GLU A 286 -3.78 28.70 -9.52
CA GLU A 286 -4.10 28.55 -8.09
C GLU A 286 -3.33 27.38 -7.46
N ALA A 287 -3.28 26.24 -8.15
CA ALA A 287 -2.53 25.07 -7.67
C ALA A 287 -1.03 25.38 -7.50
N VAL A 288 -0.43 26.09 -8.46
CA VAL A 288 0.99 26.49 -8.40
C VAL A 288 1.22 27.48 -7.26
N GLU A 289 0.38 28.50 -7.12
CA GLU A 289 0.48 29.49 -6.04
C GLU A 289 0.44 28.81 -4.68
N ILE A 290 -0.51 27.91 -4.50
CA ILE A 290 -0.71 27.17 -3.25
C ILE A 290 0.44 26.19 -2.98
N ALA A 291 1.03 25.59 -4.03
CA ALA A 291 2.23 24.75 -3.88
C ALA A 291 3.47 25.58 -3.48
N VAL A 292 3.63 26.78 -4.05
CA VAL A 292 4.68 27.73 -3.67
C VAL A 292 4.51 28.17 -2.21
N GLN A 293 3.31 28.59 -1.80
CA GLN A 293 3.02 28.98 -0.42
C GLN A 293 3.30 27.86 0.58
N ARG A 294 3.02 26.60 0.20
CA ARG A 294 3.34 25.44 1.04
C ARG A 294 4.82 25.09 1.09
N SER A 295 5.64 25.63 0.21
CA SER A 295 7.06 25.29 0.11
C SER A 295 7.98 26.33 0.74
N LEU A 296 7.44 27.52 1.05
CA LEU A 296 8.06 28.53 1.91
C LEU A 296 8.02 28.08 3.38
#